data_AF-A0A3D6C066-F1
#
_entry.id   AF-A0A3D6C066-F1
#
_cell.length_a   1.000
_cell.length_b   1.000
_cell.length_c   1.000
_cell.angle_alpha   90.00
_cell.angle_beta   90.00
_cell.angle_gamma   90.00
#
_symmetry.space_group_name_H-M   'P 1'
#
loop_
_entity.id
_entity.type
_entity.pdbx_description
1 polymer ?
#
loop_
_entity_poly.entity_id
_entity_poly.type
_entity_poly.pdbx_seq_one_letter_code
_entity_poly.pdbx_strand_id
1 'polypeptide(L)'
;MPTPKRKDILLNGIVVGSYESTGDEKKDIEITREILKKKSLWKKKSMIDMMFNQAQSFAYTANHLFEKDIRNHPRKFHSFAPFVVNAAFSIEIYLKTLHHLHGKKIKGHSLTDLYKILDTDYKSIINRIAEETRNLYQIEQEKGFDYYLSSLDRAFVKWRYIYERDVEKIYFLPTIYVMQVLDKACVKIRKNQKTI
;
A
#
# COMPACT_ATOMS: atom_id res chain seq x y z
N MET A 1 43.26 -1.69 -9.06
CA MET A 1 42.14 -2.31 -8.31
C MET A 1 41.14 -1.20 -7.96
N PRO A 2 39.82 -1.41 -8.11
CA PRO A 2 38.85 -0.42 -7.66
C PRO A 2 38.97 -0.25 -6.15
N THR A 3 39.11 0.99 -5.69
CA THR A 3 39.22 1.34 -4.27
C THR A 3 37.93 0.96 -3.55
N PRO A 4 38.00 0.30 -2.37
CA PRO A 4 36.81 0.05 -1.56
C PRO A 4 36.09 1.36 -1.27
N LYS A 5 34.82 1.44 -1.65
CA LYS A 5 33.99 2.61 -1.39
C LYS A 5 33.18 2.33 -0.13
N ARG A 6 33.40 3.12 0.91
CA ARG A 6 32.57 3.10 2.12
C ARG A 6 31.10 3.35 1.77
N LYS A 7 30.21 2.50 2.29
CA LYS A 7 28.76 2.61 2.15
C LYS A 7 28.10 2.69 3.52
N ASP A 8 27.13 3.58 3.66
CA ASP A 8 26.33 3.72 4.88
C ASP A 8 25.17 2.73 4.89
N ILE A 9 24.89 2.19 6.09
CA ILE A 9 23.74 1.35 6.36
C ILE A 9 22.65 2.24 6.95
N LEU A 10 21.56 2.39 6.22
CA LEU A 10 20.41 3.18 6.64
C LEU A 10 19.31 2.30 7.21
N LEU A 11 18.78 2.70 8.37
CA LEU A 11 17.55 2.13 8.94
C LEU A 11 16.58 3.28 9.20
N ASN A 12 15.43 3.26 8.51
CA ASN A 12 14.41 4.33 8.58
C ASN A 12 14.97 5.74 8.30
N GLY A 13 15.90 5.85 7.33
CA GLY A 13 16.53 7.12 6.96
C GLY A 13 17.65 7.58 7.88
N ILE A 14 17.98 6.83 8.94
CA ILE A 14 19.05 7.14 9.88
C ILE A 14 20.25 6.24 9.60
N VAL A 15 21.45 6.81 9.56
CA VAL A 15 22.70 6.04 9.47
C VAL A 15 22.91 5.26 10.76
N VAL A 16 22.89 3.93 10.67
CA VAL A 16 23.07 3.03 11.82
C VAL A 16 24.39 2.26 11.76
N GLY A 17 25.17 2.45 10.71
CA GLY A 17 26.48 1.84 10.54
C GLY A 17 27.04 2.13 9.15
N SER A 18 28.21 1.59 8.86
CA SER A 18 28.81 1.64 7.53
C SER A 18 29.68 0.41 7.32
N TYR A 19 29.96 0.08 6.07
CA TYR A 19 30.86 -1.00 5.70
C TYR A 19 31.66 -0.64 4.45
N GLU A 20 32.79 -1.33 4.24
CA GLU A 20 33.57 -1.19 3.01
C GLU A 20 32.98 -2.10 1.93
N SER A 21 32.61 -1.52 0.79
CA SER A 21 32.04 -2.25 -0.34
C SER A 21 33.04 -3.27 -0.89
N THR A 22 32.62 -4.53 -0.98
CA THR A 22 33.44 -5.62 -1.53
C THR A 22 33.43 -5.68 -3.06
N GLY A 23 32.48 -4.97 -3.68
CA GLY A 23 32.22 -5.04 -5.12
C GLY A 23 31.30 -6.21 -5.52
N ASP A 24 30.95 -7.07 -4.57
CA ASP A 24 29.99 -8.18 -4.72
C ASP A 24 28.74 -7.88 -3.88
N GLU A 25 27.61 -7.70 -4.56
CA GLU A 25 26.34 -7.34 -3.93
C GLU A 25 25.87 -8.37 -2.89
N LYS A 26 26.09 -9.67 -3.11
CA LYS A 26 25.66 -10.70 -2.17
C LYS A 26 26.50 -10.64 -0.89
N LYS A 27 27.81 -10.42 -1.01
CA LYS A 27 28.71 -10.27 0.14
C LYS A 27 28.41 -8.99 0.91
N ASP A 28 28.16 -7.89 0.21
CA ASP A 28 27.76 -6.60 0.81
C ASP A 28 26.46 -6.73 1.63
N ILE A 29 25.47 -7.47 1.12
CA ILE A 29 24.22 -7.78 1.84
C ILE A 29 24.49 -8.58 3.11
N GLU A 30 25.36 -9.59 3.06
CA GLU A 30 25.69 -10.41 4.23
C GLU A 30 26.40 -9.58 5.31
N ILE A 31 27.39 -8.76 4.91
CA ILE A 31 28.09 -7.84 5.82
C ILE A 31 27.10 -6.89 6.50
N THR A 32 26.22 -6.28 5.72
CA THR A 32 25.17 -5.39 6.23
C THR A 32 24.28 -6.11 7.23
N ARG A 33 23.85 -7.33 6.91
CA ARG A 33 23.01 -8.16 7.78
C ARG A 33 23.70 -8.47 9.11
N GLU A 34 24.97 -8.85 9.08
CA GLU A 34 25.75 -9.14 10.28
C GLU A 34 25.94 -7.90 11.15
N ILE A 35 26.19 -6.73 10.56
CA ILE A 35 26.26 -5.46 11.30
C ILE A 35 24.92 -5.15 11.98
N LEU A 36 23.80 -5.31 11.26
CA LEU A 36 22.47 -5.09 11.82
C LEU A 36 22.13 -6.09 12.94
N LYS A 37 22.50 -7.36 12.80
CA LYS A 37 22.32 -8.38 13.85
C LYS A 37 23.14 -8.05 15.09
N LYS A 38 24.41 -7.70 14.94
CA LYS A 38 25.30 -7.31 16.05
C LYS A 38 24.77 -6.11 16.83
N LYS A 39 24.10 -5.18 16.14
CA LYS A 39 23.47 -4.02 16.78
C LYS A 39 22.05 -4.29 17.32
N SER A 40 21.56 -5.53 17.25
CA SER A 40 20.17 -5.89 17.58
C SER A 40 19.13 -5.09 16.78
N LEU A 41 19.52 -4.59 15.59
CA LEU A 41 18.67 -3.82 14.69
C LEU A 41 18.06 -4.67 13.58
N TRP A 42 18.59 -5.88 13.35
CA TRP A 42 18.04 -6.81 12.36
C TRP A 42 16.70 -7.37 12.81
N LYS A 43 15.65 -7.10 12.04
CA LYS A 43 14.34 -7.74 12.18
C LYS A 43 13.98 -8.42 10.88
N LYS A 44 13.77 -9.75 10.91
CA LYS A 44 13.25 -10.48 9.76
C LYS A 44 11.82 -9.98 9.49
N LYS A 45 11.62 -9.25 8.40
CA LYS A 45 10.26 -8.86 7.97
C LYS A 45 9.53 -10.10 7.47
N SER A 46 8.31 -10.32 7.95
CA SER A 46 7.43 -11.35 7.39
C SER A 46 6.96 -10.93 5.99
N MET A 47 6.50 -11.89 5.16
CA MET A 47 5.88 -11.58 3.87
C MET A 47 4.71 -10.61 4.03
N ILE A 48 3.89 -10.82 5.07
CA ILE A 48 2.76 -9.94 5.43
C ILE A 48 3.25 -8.52 5.72
N ASP A 49 4.34 -8.35 6.48
CA ASP A 49 4.89 -7.02 6.75
C ASP A 49 5.43 -6.37 5.48
N MET A 50 6.05 -7.15 4.57
CA MET A 50 6.53 -6.62 3.29
C MET A 50 5.38 -6.16 2.40
N MET A 51 4.33 -6.98 2.25
CA MET A 51 3.14 -6.64 1.47
C MET A 51 2.43 -5.41 2.06
N PHE A 52 2.21 -5.38 3.37
CA PHE A 52 1.58 -4.25 4.05
C PHE A 52 2.39 -2.95 3.86
N ASN A 53 3.71 -3.00 4.08
CA ASN A 53 4.57 -1.83 3.88
C ASN A 53 4.57 -1.35 2.42
N GLN A 54 4.51 -2.27 1.46
CA GLN A 54 4.40 -1.93 0.05
C GLN A 54 3.07 -1.21 -0.24
N ALA A 55 1.94 -1.77 0.23
CA ALA A 55 0.64 -1.11 0.11
C ALA A 55 0.65 0.31 0.70
N GLN A 56 1.21 0.47 1.91
CA GLN A 56 1.35 1.77 2.57
C GLN A 56 2.20 2.76 1.76
N SER A 57 3.27 2.30 1.11
CA SER A 57 4.14 3.16 0.28
C SER A 57 3.39 3.73 -0.94
N PHE A 58 2.59 2.90 -1.61
CA PHE A 58 1.75 3.35 -2.73
C PHE A 58 0.60 4.24 -2.24
N ALA A 59 -0.03 3.90 -1.12
CA ALA A 59 -1.08 4.71 -0.51
C ALA A 59 -0.57 6.09 -0.09
N TYR A 60 0.62 6.15 0.50
CA TYR A 60 1.29 7.40 0.87
C TYR A 60 1.55 8.27 -0.36
N THR A 61 2.08 7.67 -1.43
CA THR A 61 2.34 8.39 -2.69
C THR A 61 1.04 8.96 -3.28
N ALA A 62 -0.04 8.18 -3.32
CA ALA A 62 -1.34 8.67 -3.75
C ALA A 62 -1.84 9.84 -2.88
N ASN A 63 -1.81 9.71 -1.55
CA ASN A 63 -2.21 10.82 -0.66
C ASN A 63 -1.32 12.05 -0.83
N HIS A 64 -0.01 11.88 -1.02
CA HIS A 64 0.91 12.98 -1.25
C HIS A 64 0.52 13.78 -2.50
N LEU A 65 0.26 13.09 -3.61
CA LEU A 65 -0.21 13.70 -4.86
C LEU A 65 -1.56 14.40 -4.66
N PHE A 66 -2.47 13.78 -3.91
CA PHE A 66 -3.75 14.39 -3.61
C PHE A 66 -3.60 15.73 -2.87
N GLU A 67 -2.88 15.72 -1.75
CA GLU A 67 -2.72 16.90 -0.89
C GLU A 67 -1.94 18.02 -1.58
N LYS A 68 -0.91 17.69 -2.36
CA LYS A 68 -0.03 18.67 -3.01
C LYS A 68 -0.62 19.27 -4.28
N ASP A 69 -1.29 18.44 -5.09
CA ASP A 69 -1.56 18.77 -6.49
C ASP A 69 -3.03 18.70 -6.90
N ILE A 70 -3.88 17.95 -6.18
CA ILE A 70 -5.26 17.66 -6.60
C ILE A 70 -6.30 18.34 -5.71
N ARG A 71 -6.04 18.44 -4.41
CA ARG A 71 -6.99 18.93 -3.41
C ARG A 71 -7.42 20.38 -3.66
N ASN A 72 -6.48 21.23 -4.05
CA ASN A 72 -6.69 22.65 -4.24
C ASN A 72 -6.84 23.02 -5.72
N HIS A 73 -7.59 24.09 -5.98
CA HIS A 73 -7.74 24.64 -7.33
C HIS A 73 -6.67 25.72 -7.61
N PRO A 74 -6.12 25.80 -8.84
CA PRO A 74 -6.32 24.87 -9.95
C PRO A 74 -5.64 23.52 -9.71
N ARG A 75 -6.32 22.44 -10.11
CA ARG A 75 -5.80 21.08 -9.95
C ARG A 75 -4.73 20.80 -11.01
N LYS A 76 -3.65 20.12 -10.63
CA LYS A 76 -2.59 19.75 -11.58
C LYS A 76 -2.87 18.38 -12.20
N PHE A 77 -3.27 18.39 -13.47
CA PHE A 77 -3.67 17.18 -14.20
C PHE A 77 -2.57 16.10 -14.29
N HIS A 78 -1.29 16.49 -14.29
CA HIS A 78 -0.18 15.52 -14.32
C HIS A 78 -0.17 14.56 -13.13
N SER A 79 -0.83 14.91 -12.02
CA SER A 79 -0.90 14.07 -10.82
C SER A 79 -2.10 13.11 -10.81
N PHE A 80 -3.03 13.20 -11.77
CA PHE A 80 -4.27 12.41 -11.75
C PHE A 80 -4.00 10.92 -12.02
N ALA A 81 -3.37 10.58 -13.15
CA ALA A 81 -3.08 9.19 -13.46
C ALA A 81 -2.13 8.54 -12.45
N PRO A 82 -1.03 9.19 -12.01
CA PRO A 82 -0.21 8.68 -10.92
C PRO A 82 -0.99 8.46 -9.62
N PHE A 83 -1.88 9.38 -9.24
CA PHE A 83 -2.75 9.20 -8.06
C PHE A 83 -3.57 7.91 -8.18
N VAL A 84 -4.30 7.73 -9.30
CA VAL A 84 -5.20 6.58 -9.46
C VAL A 84 -4.44 5.27 -9.51
N VAL A 85 -3.33 5.20 -10.23
CA VAL A 85 -2.52 3.99 -10.36
C VAL A 85 -1.93 3.58 -8.99
N ASN A 86 -1.40 4.55 -8.23
CA ASN A 86 -0.89 4.28 -6.88
C ASN A 86 -2.00 3.85 -5.93
N ALA A 87 -3.16 4.53 -5.96
CA ALA A 87 -4.30 4.19 -5.14
C ALA A 87 -4.82 2.77 -5.41
N ALA A 88 -5.13 2.46 -6.68
CA ALA A 88 -5.64 1.16 -7.08
C ALA A 88 -4.67 0.03 -6.74
N PHE A 89 -3.36 0.24 -6.95
CA PHE A 89 -2.36 -0.77 -6.61
C PHE A 89 -2.22 -0.97 -5.09
N SER A 90 -2.28 0.11 -4.30
CA SER A 90 -2.29 -0.03 -2.83
C SER A 90 -3.47 -0.84 -2.33
N ILE A 91 -4.66 -0.62 -2.89
CA ILE A 91 -5.90 -1.34 -2.58
C ILE A 91 -5.76 -2.84 -2.92
N GLU A 92 -5.22 -3.16 -4.11
CA GLU A 92 -4.93 -4.55 -4.51
C GLU A 92 -4.02 -5.24 -3.50
N ILE A 93 -2.92 -4.59 -3.09
CA ILE A 93 -1.97 -5.17 -2.15
C ILE A 93 -2.57 -5.31 -0.75
N TYR A 94 -3.38 -4.35 -0.28
CA TYR A 94 -4.09 -4.50 1.00
C TYR A 94 -5.02 -5.71 1.00
N LEU A 95 -5.85 -5.87 -0.05
CA LEU A 95 -6.74 -7.03 -0.16
C LEU A 95 -5.94 -8.35 -0.19
N LYS A 96 -4.83 -8.40 -0.94
CA LYS A 96 -3.93 -9.56 -0.94
C LYS A 96 -3.27 -9.81 0.41
N THR A 97 -2.95 -8.75 1.15
CA THR A 97 -2.39 -8.83 2.52
C THR A 97 -3.40 -9.46 3.47
N LEU A 98 -4.67 -9.06 3.38
CA LEU A 98 -5.77 -9.66 4.15
C LEU A 98 -5.93 -11.15 3.86
N HIS A 99 -5.88 -11.57 2.59
CA HIS A 99 -5.87 -13.00 2.26
C HIS A 99 -4.68 -13.74 2.89
N HIS A 100 -3.50 -13.14 2.84
CA HIS A 100 -2.28 -13.75 3.39
C HIS A 100 -2.33 -13.89 4.92
N LEU A 101 -2.97 -12.93 5.61
CA LEU A 101 -3.22 -13.01 7.05
C LEU A 101 -4.07 -14.23 7.42
N HIS A 102 -4.94 -14.67 6.52
CA HIS A 102 -5.73 -15.89 6.70
C HIS A 102 -5.06 -17.13 6.06
N GLY A 103 -3.76 -17.08 5.79
CA GLY A 103 -3.01 -18.21 5.24
C GLY A 103 -3.28 -18.50 3.75
N LYS A 104 -4.05 -17.65 3.06
CA LYS A 104 -4.38 -17.83 1.63
C LYS A 104 -3.46 -17.00 0.75
N LYS A 105 -2.77 -17.66 -0.19
CA LYS A 105 -2.00 -16.98 -1.25
C LYS A 105 -2.88 -16.80 -2.47
N ILE A 106 -3.23 -15.55 -2.77
CA ILE A 106 -4.15 -15.26 -3.88
C ILE A 106 -3.45 -14.59 -5.05
N LYS A 107 -3.87 -14.97 -6.26
CA LYS A 107 -3.47 -14.36 -7.54
C LYS A 107 -4.67 -13.61 -8.12
N GLY A 108 -4.42 -12.76 -9.12
CA GLY A 108 -5.43 -11.93 -9.76
C GLY A 108 -5.32 -10.45 -9.39
N HIS A 109 -6.01 -9.61 -10.16
CA HIS A 109 -5.92 -8.15 -10.10
C HIS A 109 -7.29 -7.45 -10.02
N SER A 110 -8.40 -8.19 -10.08
CA SER A 110 -9.72 -7.62 -9.88
C SER A 110 -9.94 -7.35 -8.39
N LEU A 111 -10.23 -6.09 -8.06
CA LEU A 111 -10.45 -5.65 -6.68
C LEU A 111 -11.74 -6.23 -6.12
N THR A 112 -12.78 -6.29 -6.97
CA THR A 112 -14.08 -6.85 -6.62
C THR A 112 -14.00 -8.35 -6.37
N ASP A 113 -13.29 -9.12 -7.21
CA ASP A 113 -13.08 -10.55 -7.00
C ASP A 113 -12.27 -10.80 -5.71
N LEU A 114 -11.17 -10.06 -5.53
CA LEU A 114 -10.34 -10.16 -4.33
C LEU A 114 -11.15 -9.87 -3.05
N TYR A 115 -12.04 -8.88 -3.07
CA TYR A 115 -12.91 -8.60 -1.94
C TYR A 115 -14.03 -9.64 -1.77
N LYS A 116 -14.66 -10.08 -2.86
CA LYS A 116 -15.76 -11.05 -2.84
C LYS A 116 -15.36 -12.37 -2.20
N ILE A 117 -14.13 -12.81 -2.38
CA ILE A 117 -13.62 -14.07 -1.81
C ILE A 117 -12.94 -13.91 -0.44
N LEU A 118 -12.88 -12.70 0.13
CA LEU A 118 -12.45 -12.52 1.52
C LEU A 118 -13.40 -13.21 2.50
N ASP A 119 -12.84 -13.69 3.59
CA ASP A 119 -13.60 -14.29 4.69
C ASP A 119 -14.55 -13.28 5.33
N THR A 120 -15.72 -13.77 5.75
CA THR A 120 -16.84 -12.96 6.23
C THR A 120 -16.44 -12.11 7.44
N ASP A 121 -15.60 -12.62 8.33
CA ASP A 121 -15.12 -11.88 9.50
C ASP A 121 -14.30 -10.65 9.09
N TYR A 122 -13.46 -10.77 8.06
CA TYR A 122 -12.64 -9.66 7.58
C TYR A 122 -13.49 -8.63 6.84
N LYS A 123 -14.48 -9.08 6.07
CA LYS A 123 -15.48 -8.18 5.47
C LYS A 123 -16.28 -7.43 6.53
N SER A 124 -16.69 -8.09 7.61
CA SER A 124 -17.38 -7.46 8.73
C SER A 124 -16.51 -6.37 9.39
N ILE A 125 -15.22 -6.64 9.60
CA ILE A 125 -14.26 -5.65 10.10
C ILE A 125 -14.13 -4.46 9.14
N ILE A 126 -13.98 -4.72 7.84
CA ILE A 126 -13.92 -3.69 6.79
C ILE A 126 -15.18 -2.83 6.83
N ASN A 127 -16.36 -3.43 6.81
CA ASN A 127 -17.63 -2.72 6.76
C ASN A 127 -17.84 -1.87 8.03
N ARG A 128 -17.49 -2.38 9.21
CA ARG A 128 -17.53 -1.56 10.44
C ARG A 128 -16.61 -0.35 10.35
N ILE A 129 -15.36 -0.53 9.90
CA ILE A 129 -14.41 0.58 9.73
C ILE A 129 -14.91 1.56 8.66
N ALA A 130 -15.52 1.03 7.60
CA ALA A 130 -16.11 1.80 6.51
C ALA A 130 -17.22 2.73 7.02
N GLU A 131 -18.11 2.25 7.89
CA GLU A 131 -19.13 3.07 8.55
C GLU A 131 -18.51 4.12 9.48
N GLU A 132 -17.56 3.72 10.34
CA GLU A 132 -16.87 4.62 11.28
C GLU A 132 -16.12 5.78 10.59
N THR A 133 -15.67 5.58 9.34
CA THR A 133 -14.85 6.55 8.61
C THR A 133 -15.60 7.32 7.53
N ARG A 134 -16.85 6.93 7.25
CA ARG A 134 -17.67 7.47 6.15
C ARG A 134 -17.74 9.00 6.13
N ASN A 135 -18.06 9.60 7.27
CA ASN A 135 -18.29 11.05 7.39
C ASN A 135 -17.03 11.88 7.12
N LEU A 136 -15.83 11.31 7.31
CA LEU A 136 -14.56 12.01 7.09
C LEU A 136 -14.28 12.25 5.60
N TYR A 137 -14.92 11.49 4.70
CA TYR A 137 -14.64 11.48 3.26
C TYR A 137 -15.86 11.86 2.41
N GLN A 138 -16.91 12.42 3.02
CA GLN A 138 -18.12 12.89 2.31
C GLN A 138 -18.77 11.79 1.46
N ILE A 139 -18.80 10.58 2.00
CA ILE A 139 -19.34 9.39 1.35
C ILE A 139 -20.86 9.38 1.47
N GLU A 140 -21.55 9.08 0.37
CA GLU A 140 -23.01 9.04 0.30
C GLU A 140 -23.57 7.91 1.17
N GLN A 141 -24.62 8.19 1.95
CA GLN A 141 -25.12 7.22 2.94
C GLN A 141 -25.69 5.94 2.31
N GLU A 142 -26.21 6.03 1.09
CA GLU A 142 -26.87 4.91 0.41
C GLU A 142 -25.87 3.93 -0.22
N LYS A 143 -24.60 4.30 -0.34
CA LYS A 143 -23.57 3.51 -1.02
C LYS A 143 -22.63 2.85 -0.02
N GLY A 144 -22.50 1.53 -0.12
CA GLY A 144 -21.58 0.73 0.68
C GLY A 144 -20.12 0.85 0.24
N PHE A 145 -19.22 0.30 1.05
CA PHE A 145 -17.79 0.18 0.74
C PHE A 145 -17.53 -0.54 -0.60
N ASP A 146 -18.28 -1.61 -0.85
CA ASP A 146 -18.21 -2.43 -2.06
C ASP A 146 -18.56 -1.66 -3.34
N TYR A 147 -19.52 -0.74 -3.26
CA TYR A 147 -19.83 0.19 -4.36
C TYR A 147 -18.59 1.00 -4.75
N TYR A 148 -17.94 1.65 -3.79
CA TYR A 148 -16.76 2.48 -4.06
C TYR A 148 -15.56 1.65 -4.50
N LEU A 149 -15.37 0.46 -3.91
CA LEU A 149 -14.35 -0.48 -4.36
C LEU A 149 -14.58 -0.90 -5.82
N SER A 150 -15.83 -1.19 -6.20
CA SER A 150 -16.19 -1.60 -7.56
C SER A 150 -15.91 -0.52 -8.61
N SER A 151 -16.06 0.75 -8.23
CA SER A 151 -15.73 1.89 -9.12
C SER A 151 -14.24 1.98 -9.43
N LEU A 152 -13.39 1.36 -8.61
CA LEU A 152 -11.93 1.30 -8.77
C LEU A 152 -11.48 -0.01 -9.43
N ASP A 153 -12.40 -0.93 -9.73
CA ASP A 153 -12.04 -2.18 -10.36
C ASP A 153 -11.41 -1.94 -11.73
N ARG A 154 -10.27 -2.59 -11.96
CA ARG A 154 -9.42 -2.41 -13.15
C ARG A 154 -8.90 -0.98 -13.36
N ALA A 155 -9.09 -0.04 -12.43
CA ALA A 155 -8.61 1.34 -12.56
C ALA A 155 -7.09 1.38 -12.80
N PHE A 156 -6.33 0.49 -12.17
CA PHE A 156 -4.89 0.34 -12.41
C PHE A 156 -4.55 0.11 -13.90
N VAL A 157 -5.32 -0.73 -14.58
CA VAL A 157 -5.08 -1.03 -16.00
C VAL A 157 -5.53 0.15 -16.86
N LYS A 158 -6.74 0.67 -16.62
CA LYS A 158 -7.33 1.75 -17.42
C LYS A 158 -6.51 3.03 -17.38
N TRP A 159 -6.07 3.44 -16.19
CA TRP A 159 -5.42 4.74 -15.99
C TRP A 159 -3.96 4.80 -16.46
N ARG A 160 -3.29 3.65 -16.66
CA ARG A 160 -1.96 3.62 -17.29
C ARG A 160 -1.99 4.02 -18.76
N TYR A 161 -3.12 3.79 -19.42
CA TYR A 161 -3.35 4.07 -20.83
C TYR A 161 -4.51 5.06 -21.00
N ILE A 162 -4.65 6.01 -20.07
CA ILE A 162 -5.76 6.97 -20.09
C ILE A 162 -5.76 7.83 -21.36
N TYR A 163 -4.59 8.03 -21.97
CA TYR A 163 -4.44 8.75 -23.24
C TYR A 163 -5.02 7.99 -24.44
N GLU A 164 -5.29 6.69 -24.32
CA GLU A 164 -5.94 5.87 -25.35
C GLU A 164 -7.48 5.88 -25.20
N ARG A 165 -8.02 6.67 -24.26
CA ARG A 165 -9.44 6.68 -23.90
C ARG A 165 -10.01 8.10 -23.94
N ASP A 166 -11.30 8.21 -24.25
CA ASP A 166 -11.97 9.51 -24.36
C ASP A 166 -12.14 10.18 -22.99
N VAL A 167 -12.73 9.48 -22.00
CA VAL A 167 -12.96 10.00 -20.64
C VAL A 167 -13.06 8.84 -19.63
N GLU A 168 -12.39 8.95 -18.48
CA GLU A 168 -12.65 8.11 -17.30
C GLU A 168 -12.95 9.02 -16.10
N LYS A 169 -13.94 8.64 -15.28
CA LYS A 169 -14.29 9.37 -14.06
C LYS A 169 -13.58 8.74 -12.86
N ILE A 170 -13.07 9.59 -11.97
CA ILE A 170 -12.56 9.18 -10.66
C ILE A 170 -13.06 10.14 -9.59
N TYR A 171 -13.42 9.59 -8.44
CA TYR A 171 -13.80 10.36 -7.28
C TYR A 171 -12.68 10.31 -6.23
N PHE A 172 -11.91 11.40 -6.11
CA PHE A 172 -10.70 11.42 -5.29
C PHE A 172 -10.94 11.07 -3.81
N LEU A 173 -11.94 11.70 -3.17
CA LEU A 173 -12.24 11.42 -1.75
C LEU A 173 -12.72 9.98 -1.53
N PRO A 174 -13.67 9.43 -2.32
CA PRO A 174 -13.99 8.00 -2.28
C PRO A 174 -12.80 7.07 -2.50
N THR A 175 -11.87 7.40 -3.39
CA THR A 175 -10.66 6.60 -3.59
C THR A 175 -9.79 6.56 -2.32
N ILE A 176 -9.56 7.72 -1.70
CA ILE A 176 -8.79 7.82 -0.45
C ILE A 176 -9.52 7.08 0.68
N TYR A 177 -10.84 7.19 0.75
CA TYR A 177 -11.67 6.45 1.70
C TYR A 177 -11.43 4.94 1.60
N VAL A 178 -11.50 4.36 0.40
CA VAL A 178 -11.28 2.91 0.21
C VAL A 178 -9.88 2.51 0.67
N MET A 179 -8.84 3.29 0.32
CA MET A 179 -7.47 3.05 0.77
C MET A 179 -7.35 3.05 2.30
N GLN A 180 -7.98 4.04 2.96
CA GLN A 180 -7.90 4.25 4.40
C GLN A 180 -8.66 3.17 5.19
N VAL A 181 -9.82 2.75 4.70
CA VAL A 181 -10.57 1.63 5.29
C VAL A 181 -9.73 0.35 5.26
N LEU A 182 -9.09 0.05 4.14
CA LEU A 182 -8.28 -1.17 4.00
C LEU A 182 -6.97 -1.15 4.78
N ASP A 183 -6.30 0.01 4.87
CA ASP A 183 -5.13 0.19 5.75
C ASP A 183 -5.52 -0.09 7.21
N LYS A 184 -6.59 0.55 7.70
CA LYS A 184 -7.09 0.36 9.07
C LYS A 184 -7.52 -1.09 9.32
N ALA A 185 -8.16 -1.74 8.36
CA ALA A 185 -8.53 -3.15 8.47
C ALA A 185 -7.29 -4.05 8.61
N CYS A 186 -6.27 -3.85 7.77
CA CYS A 186 -5.00 -4.57 7.85
C CYS A 186 -4.32 -4.35 9.21
N VAL A 187 -4.29 -3.12 9.73
CA VAL A 187 -3.72 -2.81 11.04
C VAL A 187 -4.48 -3.55 12.16
N LYS A 188 -5.81 -3.49 12.15
CA LYS A 188 -6.65 -4.10 13.18
C LYS A 188 -6.49 -5.62 13.21
N ILE A 189 -6.56 -6.27 12.05
CA ILE A 189 -6.46 -7.74 11.93
C ILE A 189 -5.05 -8.21 12.29
N ARG A 190 -4.00 -7.51 11.84
CA ARG A 190 -2.60 -7.83 12.20
C ARG A 190 -2.31 -7.74 13.69
N LYS A 191 -2.93 -6.79 14.39
CA LYS A 191 -2.78 -6.66 15.86
C LYS A 191 -3.42 -7.84 16.58
N ASN A 192 -4.63 -8.22 16.18
CA ASN A 192 -5.36 -9.34 16.80
C ASN A 192 -4.61 -10.67 16.67
N GLN A 193 -3.90 -10.91 15.55
CA GLN A 193 -3.10 -12.14 15.36
C GLN A 193 -1.79 -12.18 16.16
N LYS A 194 -1.31 -11.04 16.69
CA LYS A 194 -0.11 -11.00 17.55
C LYS A 194 -0.42 -11.20 19.03
N THR A 195 -1.70 -11.36 19.38
CA THR A 195 -2.17 -11.44 20.78
C THR A 195 -2.61 -12.86 21.16
N ILE A 196 -2.22 -13.86 20.35
CA ILE A 196 -2.42 -15.30 20.61
C ILE A 196 -1.03 -15.94 20.66
#